data_AF-A0A537T0G9-F1
#
_entry.id   AF-A0A537T0G9-F1
#
_cell.length_a   1.000
_cell.length_b   1.000
_cell.length_c   1.000
_cell.angle_alpha   90.00
_cell.angle_beta   90.00
_cell.angle_gamma   90.00
#
_symmetry.space_group_name_H-M   'P 1'
#
loop_
_entity.id
_entity.type
_entity.pdbx_description
1 polymer ?
#
loop_
_entity_poly.entity_id
_entity_poly.type
_entity_poly.pdbx_seq_one_letter_code
_entity_poly.pdbx_strand_id
1 'polypeptide(L)'
;MASLGRFIRLTVGACAFLLVIAASVPCKAQQVNPTASSVNEQQLLQELNRIQGRVSIPDQRSGVLEQPAGRDWREFRNVTLRWIGGITIIGMIAVLVIFYLTRGMVRLESGRSGRTIVRFSAFE
;
A
#
# COMPACT_ATOMS: atom_id res chain seq x y z
N MET A 1 24.82 0.55 35.23
CA MET A 1 25.33 0.63 33.84
C MET A 1 24.82 -0.54 32.98
N ALA A 2 23.50 -0.78 32.93
CA ALA A 2 22.91 -1.96 32.26
C ALA A 2 22.02 -1.64 31.04
N SER A 3 21.77 -0.35 30.74
CA SER A 3 20.89 0.06 29.63
C SER A 3 21.62 0.12 28.29
N LEU A 4 22.90 0.51 28.26
CA LEU A 4 23.66 0.75 27.03
C LEU A 4 23.84 -0.52 26.18
N GLY A 5 24.15 -1.65 26.82
CA GLY A 5 24.34 -2.94 26.12
C GLY A 5 23.05 -3.49 25.50
N ARG A 6 21.88 -3.14 26.05
CA ARG A 6 20.58 -3.54 25.48
C ARG A 6 20.26 -2.77 24.21
N PHE A 7 20.57 -1.47 24.17
CA PHE A 7 20.40 -0.66 22.97
C PHE A 7 21.31 -1.10 21.83
N ILE A 8 22.59 -1.40 22.12
CA ILE A 8 23.56 -1.88 21.13
C ILE A 8 23.12 -3.23 20.53
N ARG A 9 22.64 -4.16 21.36
CA ARG A 9 22.14 -5.45 20.87
C ARG A 9 20.89 -5.31 19.99
N LEU A 10 20.01 -4.37 20.31
CA LEU A 10 18.81 -4.07 19.52
C LEU A 10 19.16 -3.42 18.17
N THR A 11 20.10 -2.47 18.14
CA THR A 11 20.53 -1.84 16.88
C THR A 11 21.29 -2.81 15.97
N VAL A 12 22.17 -3.65 16.54
CA VAL A 12 22.87 -4.69 15.76
C VAL A 12 21.88 -5.73 15.21
N GLY A 13 20.90 -6.15 16.02
CA GLY A 13 19.84 -7.06 15.57
C GLY A 13 18.97 -6.46 14.46
N ALA A 14 18.61 -5.19 14.57
CA ALA A 14 17.85 -4.48 13.54
C ALA A 14 18.63 -4.32 12.23
N CYS A 15 19.93 -3.98 12.30
CA CYS A 15 20.80 -3.90 11.12
C CYS A 15 21.00 -5.26 10.44
N ALA A 16 21.18 -6.34 11.21
CA ALA A 16 21.30 -7.69 10.67
C ALA A 16 20.00 -8.14 9.97
N PHE A 17 18.85 -7.83 10.55
CA PHE A 17 17.55 -8.15 9.96
C PHE A 17 17.32 -7.36 8.66
N LEU A 18 17.68 -6.08 8.63
CA LEU A 18 17.62 -5.25 7.42
C LEU A 18 18.55 -5.76 6.30
N LEU A 19 19.75 -6.23 6.64
CA LEU A 19 20.68 -6.80 5.67
C LEU A 19 20.16 -8.11 5.05
N VAL A 20 19.53 -8.97 5.84
CA VAL A 20 18.91 -10.21 5.34
C VAL A 20 17.75 -9.90 4.40
N ILE A 21 16.95 -8.88 4.70
CA ILE A 21 15.87 -8.43 3.81
C ILE A 21 16.45 -7.90 2.48
N ALA A 22 17.51 -7.07 2.54
CA ALA A 22 18.15 -6.50 1.36
C ALA A 22 18.81 -7.57 0.46
N ALA A 23 19.37 -8.63 1.04
CA ALA A 23 19.96 -9.73 0.29
C ALA A 23 18.93 -10.65 -0.40
N SER A 24 17.66 -10.60 0.01
CA SER A 24 16.60 -11.45 -0.54
C SER A 24 15.87 -10.84 -1.76
N VAL A 25 16.32 -9.68 -2.25
CA VAL A 25 15.71 -9.04 -3.42
C VAL A 25 16.03 -9.87 -4.67
N PRO A 26 15.03 -10.43 -5.38
CA PRO A 26 15.27 -11.24 -6.56
C PRO A 26 15.88 -10.38 -7.68
N CYS A 27 17.06 -10.78 -8.17
CA CYS A 27 17.65 -10.27 -9.40
C CYS A 27 16.68 -10.53 -10.56
N LYS A 28 16.13 -9.46 -11.15
CA LYS A 28 15.23 -9.55 -12.30
C LYS A 28 16.07 -9.77 -13.57
N ALA A 29 15.93 -10.92 -14.20
CA ALA A 29 16.51 -11.17 -15.52
C ALA A 29 15.88 -10.24 -16.57
N GLN A 30 16.70 -9.68 -17.47
CA GLN A 30 16.26 -8.69 -18.47
C GLN A 30 15.72 -9.42 -19.71
N GLN A 31 14.41 -9.60 -19.77
CA GLN A 31 13.71 -10.19 -20.93
C GLN A 31 13.61 -9.15 -22.05
N VAL A 32 14.45 -9.28 -23.08
CA VAL A 32 14.42 -8.39 -24.26
C VAL A 32 13.24 -8.80 -25.15
N ASN A 33 12.19 -7.98 -25.14
CA ASN A 33 11.01 -8.15 -25.99
C ASN A 33 11.11 -7.22 -27.21
N PRO A 34 11.36 -7.73 -28.43
CA PRO A 34 11.55 -6.90 -29.63
C PRO A 34 10.31 -6.12 -30.06
N THR A 35 9.12 -6.49 -29.56
CA THR A 35 7.86 -5.74 -29.78
C THR A 35 7.66 -4.61 -28.76
N ALA A 36 8.56 -4.43 -27.78
CA ALA A 36 8.49 -3.34 -26.81
C ALA A 36 8.55 -1.95 -27.46
N SER A 37 9.13 -1.84 -28.65
CA SER A 37 9.20 -0.61 -29.45
C SER A 37 8.07 -0.47 -30.48
N SER A 38 7.11 -1.41 -30.52
CA SER A 38 5.91 -1.24 -31.34
C SER A 38 4.98 -0.19 -30.73
N VAL A 39 4.23 0.51 -31.57
CA VAL A 39 3.25 1.49 -31.12
C VAL A 39 2.22 0.78 -30.25
N ASN A 40 2.31 0.98 -28.93
CA ASN A 40 1.36 0.39 -28.01
C ASN A 40 0.04 1.15 -28.11
N GLU A 41 -1.05 0.41 -28.18
CA GLU A 41 -2.40 0.98 -28.21
C GLU A 41 -2.62 1.91 -27.02
N GLN A 42 -2.17 1.53 -25.81
CA GLN A 42 -2.30 2.39 -24.63
C GLN A 42 -1.57 3.73 -24.80
N GLN A 43 -0.40 3.73 -25.44
CA GLN A 43 0.38 4.95 -25.66
C GLN A 43 -0.33 5.89 -26.65
N LEU A 44 -0.88 5.33 -27.73
CA LEU A 44 -1.72 6.07 -28.69
C LEU A 44 -2.99 6.64 -28.02
N LEU A 45 -3.69 5.82 -27.23
CA LEU A 45 -4.90 6.24 -26.52
C LEU A 45 -4.60 7.37 -25.53
N GLN A 46 -3.42 7.37 -24.91
CA GLN A 46 -3.01 8.36 -23.92
C GLN A 46 -2.56 9.66 -24.59
N GLU A 47 -1.83 9.58 -25.70
CA GLU A 47 -1.38 10.74 -26.48
C GLU A 47 -2.55 11.49 -27.13
N LEU A 48 -3.54 10.76 -27.65
CA LEU A 48 -4.70 11.35 -28.31
C LEU A 48 -5.75 11.90 -27.33
N ASN A 49 -5.63 11.61 -26.02
CA ASN A 49 -6.46 12.07 -24.88
C ASN A 49 -7.98 11.75 -24.98
N ARG A 50 -8.63 12.07 -26.10
CA ARG A 50 -10.01 11.73 -26.44
C ARG A 50 -10.12 11.34 -27.92
N ILE A 51 -10.43 10.08 -28.18
CA ILE A 51 -10.63 9.58 -29.54
C ILE A 51 -12.13 9.52 -29.83
N GLN A 52 -12.51 10.22 -30.90
CA GLN A 52 -13.89 10.31 -31.38
C GLN A 52 -13.98 9.78 -32.80
N GLY A 53 -14.87 8.83 -33.02
CA GLY A 53 -15.17 8.22 -34.32
C GLY A 53 -16.56 8.60 -34.83
N ARG A 54 -16.84 8.22 -36.08
CA ARG A 54 -18.20 8.29 -36.65
C ARG A 54 -18.95 7.02 -36.26
N VAL A 55 -20.19 7.16 -35.81
CA VAL A 55 -21.07 6.04 -35.47
C VAL A 55 -22.43 6.29 -36.09
N SER A 56 -23.07 5.22 -36.57
CA SER A 56 -24.41 5.25 -37.16
C SER A 56 -25.55 5.31 -36.12
N ILE A 57 -25.21 5.10 -34.85
CA ILE A 57 -26.13 5.13 -33.72
C ILE A 57 -26.48 6.58 -33.40
N PRO A 58 -27.75 6.92 -33.14
CA PRO A 58 -28.19 8.30 -32.86
C PRO A 58 -27.62 8.88 -31.55
N ASP A 59 -26.94 8.08 -30.72
CA ASP A 59 -26.26 8.55 -29.52
C ASP A 59 -24.84 9.01 -29.83
N GLN A 60 -24.59 10.32 -29.71
CA GLN A 60 -23.28 10.92 -29.93
C GLN A 60 -22.20 10.40 -28.97
N ARG A 61 -22.58 9.90 -27.78
CA ARG A 61 -21.61 9.36 -26.81
C ARG A 61 -20.99 8.04 -27.27
N SER A 62 -21.70 7.30 -28.12
CA SER A 62 -21.21 6.05 -28.69
C SER A 62 -20.00 6.23 -29.62
N GLY A 63 -19.75 7.46 -30.10
CA GLY A 63 -18.58 7.80 -30.90
C GLY A 63 -17.30 7.99 -30.11
N VAL A 64 -17.35 7.98 -28.78
CA VAL A 64 -16.15 8.12 -27.94
C VAL A 64 -15.63 6.74 -27.56
N LEU A 65 -14.44 6.37 -28.05
CA LEU A 65 -13.86 5.03 -27.78
C LEU A 65 -13.53 4.82 -26.29
N GLU A 66 -12.92 5.81 -25.65
CA GLU A 66 -12.63 5.80 -24.23
C GLU A 66 -13.09 7.10 -23.59
N GLN A 67 -13.87 7.00 -22.52
CA GLN A 67 -14.33 8.15 -21.76
C GLN A 67 -13.16 8.75 -20.95
N PRO A 68 -12.73 10.00 -21.23
CA PRO A 68 -11.58 10.60 -20.55
C PRO A 68 -11.76 10.65 -19.03
N ALA A 69 -12.94 11.08 -18.55
CA ALA A 69 -13.24 11.12 -17.12
C ALA A 69 -13.17 9.74 -16.43
N GLY A 70 -13.55 8.68 -17.13
CA GLY A 70 -13.46 7.30 -16.61
C GLY A 70 -12.02 6.80 -16.54
N ARG A 71 -11.17 7.21 -17.49
CA ARG A 71 -9.73 6.96 -17.49
C ARG A 71 -9.06 7.64 -16.29
N ASP A 72 -9.29 8.93 -16.13
CA ASP A 72 -8.69 9.73 -15.04
C ASP A 72 -9.09 9.19 -13.67
N TRP A 73 -10.37 8.79 -13.52
CA TRP A 73 -10.84 8.18 -12.28
C TRP A 73 -10.16 6.83 -11.98
N ARG A 74 -9.91 6.00 -13.00
CA ARG A 74 -9.17 4.75 -12.82
C ARG A 74 -7.73 5.02 -12.41
N GLU A 75 -7.07 5.97 -13.06
CA GLU A 75 -5.70 6.34 -12.73
C GLU A 75 -5.59 6.86 -11.30
N PHE A 76 -6.46 7.81 -10.92
CA PHE A 76 -6.55 8.33 -9.55
C PHE A 76 -6.76 7.20 -8.54
N ARG A 77 -7.67 6.27 -8.81
CA ARG A 77 -7.97 5.18 -7.87
C ARG A 77 -6.82 4.18 -7.74
N ASN A 78 -6.21 3.81 -8.86
CA ASN A 78 -5.18 2.78 -8.89
C ASN A 78 -3.84 3.28 -8.35
N VAL A 79 -3.52 4.54 -8.61
CA VAL A 79 -2.25 5.14 -8.23
C VAL A 79 -2.43 5.99 -6.99
N THR A 80 -3.10 7.14 -7.12
CA THR A 80 -3.16 8.18 -6.09
C THR A 80 -3.85 7.70 -4.82
N LEU A 81 -5.04 7.10 -4.94
CA LEU A 81 -5.83 6.65 -3.79
C LEU A 81 -5.12 5.52 -3.02
N ARG A 82 -4.47 4.60 -3.73
CA ARG A 82 -3.65 3.53 -3.12
C ARG A 82 -2.52 4.12 -2.27
N TRP A 83 -1.79 5.08 -2.81
CA TRP A 83 -0.69 5.74 -2.08
C TRP A 83 -1.19 6.53 -0.88
N ILE A 84 -2.26 7.30 -1.03
CA ILE A 84 -2.90 8.04 0.06
C ILE A 84 -3.30 7.08 1.18
N GLY A 85 -4.04 6.01 0.86
CA GLY A 85 -4.46 5.02 1.84
C GLY A 85 -3.28 4.37 2.58
N GLY A 86 -2.21 4.02 1.85
CA GLY A 86 -0.98 3.48 2.45
C GLY A 86 -0.33 4.46 3.42
N ILE A 87 -0.18 5.72 3.03
CA ILE A 87 0.41 6.77 3.87
C ILE A 87 -0.47 7.03 5.11
N THR A 88 -1.79 7.05 4.97
CA THR A 88 -2.71 7.26 6.10
C THR A 88 -2.59 6.16 7.15
N ILE A 89 -2.53 4.89 6.72
CA ILE A 89 -2.38 3.75 7.64
C ILE A 89 -1.05 3.83 8.38
N ILE A 90 0.05 4.05 7.66
CA ILE A 90 1.40 4.17 8.25
C ILE A 90 1.46 5.38 9.20
N GLY A 91 0.89 6.51 8.80
CA GLY A 91 0.80 7.71 9.62
C GLY A 91 0.03 7.48 10.92
N MET A 92 -1.11 6.78 10.86
CA MET A 92 -1.88 6.45 12.07
C MET A 92 -1.08 5.54 13.02
N ILE A 93 -0.40 4.52 12.48
CA ILE A 93 0.46 3.65 13.28
C ILE A 93 1.57 4.47 13.95
N ALA A 94 2.22 5.37 13.22
CA ALA A 94 3.26 6.23 13.76
C ALA A 94 2.73 7.12 14.90
N VAL A 95 1.55 7.73 14.74
CA VAL A 95 0.90 8.52 15.79
C VAL A 95 0.63 7.68 17.04
N LEU A 96 0.09 6.47 16.89
CA LEU A 96 -0.17 5.56 18.02
C LEU A 96 1.12 5.15 18.75
N VAL A 97 2.19 4.88 18.00
CA VAL A 97 3.51 4.56 18.58
C VAL A 97 4.07 5.74 19.35
N ILE A 98 4.04 6.95 18.78
CA ILE A 98 4.50 8.17 19.47
C ILE A 98 3.68 8.41 20.74
N PHE A 99 2.35 8.27 20.66
CA PHE A 99 1.46 8.39 21.81
C PHE A 99 1.80 7.35 22.90
N TYR A 100 2.01 6.10 22.52
CA TYR A 100 2.38 5.06 23.46
C TYR A 100 3.74 5.31 24.14
N LEU A 101 4.73 5.78 23.39
CA LEU A 101 6.06 6.09 23.94
C LEU A 101 6.05 7.30 24.88
N THR A 102 5.19 8.30 24.61
CA THR A 102 5.07 9.51 25.45
C THR A 102 4.24 9.27 26.70
N ARG A 103 3.11 8.57 26.59
CA ARG A 103 2.17 8.32 27.70
C ARG A 103 2.56 7.10 28.53
N GLY A 104 3.26 6.13 27.93
CA GLY A 104 3.56 4.84 28.53
C GLY A 104 2.36 3.88 28.58
N MET A 105 2.58 2.68 29.11
CA MET A 105 1.55 1.65 29.20
C MET A 105 0.51 1.98 30.27
N VAL A 106 -0.78 1.97 29.89
CA VAL A 106 -1.89 2.09 30.85
C VAL A 106 -1.97 0.81 31.67
N ARG A 107 -1.60 0.88 32.94
CA ARG A 107 -1.69 -0.25 33.87
C ARG A 107 -3.09 -0.33 34.49
N LEU A 108 -3.56 -1.54 34.75
CA LEU A 108 -4.73 -1.76 35.59
C LEU A 108 -4.35 -1.46 37.04
N GLU A 109 -5.07 -0.54 37.68
CA GLU A 109 -4.79 -0.11 39.05
C GLU A 109 -5.00 -1.24 40.07
N SER A 110 -6.07 -2.03 39.91
CA SER A 110 -6.41 -3.17 40.78
C SER A 110 -5.86 -4.52 40.29
N GLY A 111 -5.09 -4.55 39.20
CA GLY A 111 -4.60 -5.79 38.60
C GLY A 111 -5.66 -6.60 37.85
N ARG A 112 -5.29 -7.78 37.35
CA ARG A 112 -6.21 -8.68 36.64
C ARG A 112 -7.02 -9.48 37.68
N SER A 113 -8.33 -9.61 37.46
CA SER A 113 -9.28 -10.33 38.34
C SER A 113 -8.98 -11.83 38.52
N GLY A 114 -8.07 -12.42 37.73
CA GLY A 114 -7.71 -13.85 37.81
C GLY A 114 -8.81 -14.82 37.37
N ARG A 115 -10.04 -14.34 37.17
CA ARG A 115 -11.19 -15.12 36.67
C ARG A 115 -11.44 -14.79 35.20
N THR A 116 -11.48 -15.82 34.36
CA THR A 116 -11.88 -15.72 32.95
C THR A 116 -13.34 -16.16 32.80
N ILE A 117 -14.16 -15.36 32.12
CA ILE A 117 -15.52 -15.75 31.73
C ILE A 117 -15.50 -16.08 30.24
N VAL A 118 -15.92 -17.29 29.87
CA VAL A 118 -16.06 -17.69 28.46
C VAL A 118 -17.37 -17.10 27.94
N ARG A 119 -17.29 -16.18 26.97
CA ARG A 119 -18.48 -15.58 26.32
C ARG A 119 -18.96 -16.33 25.09
N PHE A 120 -18.07 -17.06 24.41
CA PHE A 120 -18.40 -17.79 23.20
C PHE A 120 -17.80 -19.19 23.29
N SER A 121 -18.65 -20.20 23.15
CA SER A 121 -18.27 -21.59 22.96
C SER A 121 -17.95 -21.83 21.47
N ALA A 122 -17.05 -22.76 21.15
CA ALA A 122 -16.71 -23.09 19.77
C ALA A 122 -17.88 -23.74 18.99
N PHE A 123 -18.94 -24.16 19.68
CA PHE A 123 -20.07 -24.92 19.14
C PHE A 123 -21.46 -24.42 19.63
N GLU A 124 -21.58 -23.15 20.00
CA GLU A 124 -22.88 -22.51 20.30
C GLU A 124 -23.34 -21.67 19.11
#